data_AF-A0A846TVU7-F1
#
_entry.id   AF-A0A846TVU7-F1
#
_cell.length_a   1.000
_cell.length_b   1.000
_cell.length_c   1.000
_cell.angle_alpha   90.00
_cell.angle_beta   90.00
_cell.angle_gamma   90.00
#
_symmetry.space_group_name_H-M   'P 1'
#
loop_
_entity.id
_entity.type
_entity.pdbx_description
1 polymer ?
#
loop_
_entity_poly.entity_id
_entity_poly.type
_entity_poly.pdbx_seq_one_letter_code
_entity_poly.pdbx_strand_id
1 'polypeptide(L)'
;EAWFSLGATPAVAYSYIARRAARDAVIPNVDQTRATGLVTLPGAFVGALFGGASPAEAAMFQLVVLVGILLVQTVCTTAVTMVLSRNPQLVADQD
;
A
#
# COMPACT_ATOMS: atom_id res chain seq x y z
N GLU A 1 2.97 -1.43 -25.68
CA GLU A 1 3.42 -1.91 -27.01
C GLU A 1 4.73 -1.29 -27.50
N ALA A 2 4.83 0.04 -27.67
CA ALA A 2 6.00 0.67 -28.29
C ALA A 2 7.36 0.24 -27.71
N TRP A 3 7.47 0.10 -26.39
CA TRP A 3 8.71 -0.39 -25.73
C TRP A 3 9.10 -1.81 -26.17
N PHE A 4 8.13 -2.72 -26.31
CA PHE A 4 8.40 -4.08 -26.79
C PHE A 4 8.78 -4.10 -28.28
N SER A 5 8.16 -3.24 -29.09
CA SER A 5 8.54 -3.05 -30.51
C SER A 5 9.97 -2.52 -30.67
N LEU A 6 10.52 -1.86 -29.64
CA LEU A 6 11.91 -1.42 -29.57
C LEU A 6 12.86 -2.45 -28.93
N GLY A 7 12.38 -3.67 -28.62
CA GLY A 7 13.17 -4.73 -28.01
C GLY A 7 13.43 -4.57 -26.51
N ALA A 8 12.66 -3.72 -25.81
CA ALA A 8 12.83 -3.54 -24.37
C ALA A 8 12.42 -4.80 -23.59
N THR A 9 13.14 -5.08 -22.50
CA THR A 9 12.76 -6.14 -21.56
C THR A 9 11.45 -5.76 -20.83
N PRO A 10 10.66 -6.74 -20.34
CA PRO A 10 9.43 -6.46 -19.60
C PRO A 10 9.64 -5.47 -18.43
N ALA A 11 10.74 -5.63 -17.70
CA ALA A 11 11.09 -4.74 -16.57
C ALA A 11 11.23 -3.28 -16.99
N VAL A 12 11.80 -3.01 -18.17
CA VAL A 12 11.93 -1.65 -18.72
C VAL A 12 10.59 -1.16 -19.25
N ALA A 13 9.90 -1.98 -20.05
CA ALA A 13 8.63 -1.64 -20.67
C ALA A 13 7.55 -1.27 -19.65
N TYR A 14 7.52 -1.96 -18.50
CA TYR A 14 6.52 -1.71 -17.44
C TYR A 14 6.98 -0.76 -16.34
N SER A 15 8.23 -0.30 -16.32
CA SER A 15 8.81 0.48 -15.21
C SER A 15 7.99 1.72 -14.82
N TYR A 16 7.49 2.46 -15.81
CA TYR A 16 6.67 3.66 -15.58
C TYR A 16 5.31 3.31 -14.97
N ILE A 17 4.64 2.29 -15.52
CA ILE A 17 3.32 1.83 -15.04
C ILE A 17 3.45 1.27 -13.63
N ALA A 18 4.46 0.43 -13.38
CA ALA A 18 4.74 -0.14 -12.07
C ALA A 18 4.97 0.95 -11.01
N ARG A 19 5.74 2.00 -11.34
CA ARG A 19 5.98 3.12 -10.41
C ARG A 19 4.72 3.91 -10.11
N ARG A 20 3.90 4.17 -11.14
CA ARG A 20 2.62 4.87 -10.96
C ARG A 20 1.64 4.05 -10.12
N ALA A 21 1.48 2.77 -10.44
CA ALA A 21 0.64 1.85 -9.69
C ALA A 21 1.10 1.74 -8.22
N ALA A 22 2.41 1.69 -7.98
CA ALA A 22 2.95 1.66 -6.62
C ALA A 22 2.63 2.93 -5.83
N ARG A 23 2.75 4.10 -6.46
CA ARG A 23 2.39 5.38 -5.84
C ARG A 23 0.90 5.44 -5.51
N ASP A 24 0.06 5.10 -6.49
CA ASP A 24 -1.39 5.23 -6.36
C ASP A 24 -1.95 4.22 -5.34
N ALA A 25 -1.33 3.04 -5.22
CA ALA A 25 -1.70 2.03 -4.24
C ALA A 25 -1.53 2.48 -2.78
N VAL A 26 -0.62 3.43 -2.49
CA VAL A 26 -0.33 3.89 -1.11
C VAL A 26 -1.29 5.00 -0.64
N ILE A 27 -1.87 5.77 -1.56
CA ILE A 27 -2.67 6.96 -1.27
C ILE A 27 -3.85 6.66 -0.30
N PRO A 28 -4.71 5.66 -0.53
CA PRO A 28 -5.91 5.47 0.29
C PRO A 28 -5.61 5.20 1.77
N ASN A 29 -4.56 4.42 2.07
CA ASN A 29 -4.20 4.10 3.44
C ASN A 29 -3.51 5.26 4.16
N VAL A 30 -2.74 6.08 3.44
CA VAL A 30 -2.20 7.32 4.00
C VAL A 30 -3.33 8.28 4.37
N ASP A 31 -4.33 8.44 3.51
CA ASP A 31 -5.46 9.33 3.78
C ASP A 31 -6.33 8.82 4.93
N GLN A 32 -6.61 7.51 5.01
CA GLN A 32 -7.29 6.93 6.18
C GLN A 32 -6.49 7.09 7.47
N THR A 33 -5.16 6.94 7.42
CA THR A 33 -4.31 7.11 8.60
C THR A 33 -4.36 8.55 9.11
N ARG A 34 -4.40 9.56 8.22
CA ARG A 34 -4.53 10.98 8.61
C ARG A 34 -5.86 11.29 9.28
N ALA A 35 -6.93 10.65 8.85
CA ALA A 35 -8.26 10.83 9.42
C ALA A 35 -8.43 10.14 10.79
N THR A 36 -7.59 9.16 11.09
CA THR A 36 -7.64 8.38 12.32
C THR A 36 -7.42 9.27 13.55
N GLY A 37 -8.29 9.12 14.55
CA GLY A 37 -8.26 9.89 15.80
C GLY A 37 -8.86 11.30 15.68
N LEU A 38 -8.93 11.87 14.47
CA LEU A 38 -9.59 13.16 14.21
C LEU A 38 -11.11 12.98 14.00
N VAL A 39 -11.50 12.03 13.13
CA VAL A 39 -12.91 11.81 12.75
C VAL A 39 -13.40 10.40 13.07
N THR A 40 -12.49 9.45 13.21
CA THR A 40 -12.82 8.05 13.51
C THR A 40 -11.92 7.49 14.60
N LEU A 41 -12.53 6.77 15.54
CA LEU A 41 -11.82 6.01 16.55
C LEU A 41 -11.60 4.57 16.03
N PRO A 42 -10.35 4.10 15.91
CA PRO A 42 -10.07 2.74 15.45
C PRO A 42 -10.59 1.66 16.39
N GLY A 43 -11.02 0.54 15.82
CA GLY A 43 -11.50 -0.60 16.62
C GLY A 43 -10.45 -1.19 17.56
N ALA A 44 -9.18 -1.22 17.16
CA ALA A 44 -8.08 -1.71 18.00
C ALA A 44 -7.80 -0.80 19.21
N PHE A 45 -7.88 0.53 19.04
CA PHE A 45 -7.82 1.50 20.14
C PHE A 45 -9.00 1.31 21.11
N VAL A 46 -10.23 1.26 20.60
CA VAL A 46 -11.44 1.06 21.43
C VAL A 46 -11.39 -0.29 22.15
N GLY A 47 -10.94 -1.35 21.49
CA GLY A 47 -10.77 -2.67 22.08
C GLY A 47 -9.75 -2.66 23.23
N ALA A 48 -8.63 -1.96 23.08
CA ALA A 48 -7.64 -1.82 24.15
C ALA A 48 -8.20 -1.09 25.39
N LEU A 49 -8.97 -0.01 25.18
CA LEU A 49 -9.64 0.70 26.27
C LEU A 49 -10.63 -0.20 27.01
N PHE A 50 -11.47 -0.95 26.29
CA PHE A 50 -12.40 -1.90 26.94
C PHE A 50 -11.68 -3.09 27.59
N GLY A 51 -10.47 -3.43 27.12
CA GLY A 51 -9.57 -4.37 27.77
C GLY A 51 -8.92 -3.84 29.05
N GLY A 52 -9.17 -2.58 29.44
CA GLY A 52 -8.65 -1.96 30.66
C GLY A 52 -7.33 -1.20 30.47
N ALA A 53 -6.84 -1.05 29.23
CA ALA A 53 -5.65 -0.24 28.97
C ALA A 53 -5.93 1.26 29.19
N SER A 54 -4.91 1.99 29.63
CA SER A 54 -5.01 3.46 29.70
C SER A 54 -5.11 4.07 28.29
N PRO A 55 -5.73 5.27 28.14
CA PRO A 55 -5.81 5.94 26.84
C PRO A 55 -4.46 6.19 26.17
N ALA A 56 -3.42 6.48 26.95
CA ALA A 56 -2.07 6.66 26.42
C ALA A 56 -1.51 5.35 25.85
N GLU A 57 -1.71 4.24 26.55
CA GLU A 57 -1.24 2.92 26.14
C GLU A 57 -1.99 2.42 24.89
N ALA A 58 -3.31 2.59 24.86
CA ALA A 58 -4.13 2.28 23.70
C ALA A 58 -3.70 3.11 22.46
N ALA A 59 -3.36 4.39 22.65
CA ALA A 59 -2.89 5.26 21.57
C ALA A 59 -1.54 4.79 21.00
N MET A 60 -0.58 4.46 21.88
CA MET A 60 0.73 3.95 21.45
C MET A 60 0.61 2.64 20.68
N PHE A 61 -0.20 1.71 21.18
CA PHE A 61 -0.48 0.45 20.48
C PHE A 61 -1.07 0.72 19.09
N GLN A 62 -2.07 1.61 19.01
CA GLN A 62 -2.69 1.96 17.75
C GLN A 62 -1.70 2.57 16.74
N LEU A 63 -0.78 3.45 17.19
CA LEU A 63 0.25 4.02 16.33
C LEU A 63 1.19 2.95 15.76
N VAL A 64 1.61 1.99 16.58
CA VAL A 64 2.44 0.87 16.13
C VAL A 64 1.71 0.05 15.06
N VAL A 65 0.41 -0.21 15.25
CA VAL A 65 -0.41 -0.92 14.28
C VAL A 65 -0.51 -0.16 12.95
N LEU A 66 -0.80 1.15 12.97
CA LEU A 66 -0.90 1.96 11.75
C LEU A 66 0.42 2.00 10.98
N VAL A 67 1.53 2.21 11.68
CA VAL A 67 2.87 2.17 11.08
C VAL A 67 3.17 0.79 10.49
N GLY A 68 2.82 -0.28 11.20
CA GLY A 68 2.97 -1.64 10.71
C GLY A 68 2.19 -1.91 9.42
N ILE A 69 0.93 -1.46 9.35
CA ILE A 69 0.09 -1.59 8.15
C ILE A 69 0.72 -0.83 6.96
N LEU A 70 1.15 0.42 7.17
CA LEU A 70 1.78 1.23 6.12
C LEU A 70 3.10 0.61 5.63
N LEU A 71 3.89 0.03 6.54
CA LEU A 71 5.11 -0.67 6.21
C LEU A 71 4.82 -1.91 5.34
N VAL A 72 3.91 -2.77 5.79
CA VAL A 72 3.52 -3.99 5.06
C VAL A 72 2.99 -3.64 3.68
N GLN A 73 2.15 -2.63 3.56
CA GLN A 73 1.65 -2.16 2.29
C GLN A 73 2.79 -1.72 1.36
N THR A 74 3.72 -0.89 1.84
CA THR A 74 4.83 -0.41 1.02
C THR A 74 5.68 -1.56 0.49
N VAL A 75 5.95 -2.55 1.35
CA VAL A 75 6.69 -3.76 0.98
C VAL A 75 5.91 -4.60 -0.02
N CYS A 76 4.65 -4.92 0.26
CA CYS A 76 3.80 -5.71 -0.62
C CYS A 76 3.62 -5.06 -1.99
N THR A 77 3.30 -3.77 -2.03
CA THR A 77 3.13 -3.01 -3.28
C THR A 77 4.42 -3.03 -4.09
N THR A 78 5.58 -2.83 -3.47
CA THR A 78 6.87 -2.89 -4.15
C THR A 78 7.18 -4.29 -4.66
N ALA A 79 6.98 -5.32 -3.84
CA ALA A 79 7.22 -6.72 -4.21
C ALA A 79 6.31 -7.17 -5.36
N VAL A 80 5.01 -6.87 -5.26
CA VAL A 80 4.02 -7.24 -6.28
C VAL A 80 4.31 -6.52 -7.60
N THR A 81 4.57 -5.22 -7.58
CA THR A 81 4.89 -4.47 -8.81
C THR A 81 6.21 -4.92 -9.44
N MET A 82 7.21 -5.30 -8.64
CA MET A 82 8.47 -5.89 -9.12
C MET A 82 8.28 -7.27 -9.75
N VAL A 83 7.42 -8.12 -9.18
CA VAL A 83 7.10 -9.44 -9.74
C VAL A 83 6.31 -9.29 -11.04
N LEU A 84 5.28 -8.44 -11.04
CA LEU A 84 4.41 -8.24 -12.21
C LEU A 84 5.15 -7.59 -13.39
N SER A 85 6.03 -6.62 -13.12
CA SER A 85 6.83 -5.97 -14.18
C SER A 85 7.82 -6.91 -14.88
N ARG A 86 8.08 -8.11 -14.35
CA ARG A 86 8.91 -9.12 -15.01
C ARG A 86 8.11 -10.06 -15.92
N ASN A 87 6.78 -10.02 -15.87
CA ASN A 87 5.94 -10.90 -16.68
C ASN A 87 5.98 -10.45 -18.16
N PRO A 88 6.36 -11.32 -19.11
CA PRO A 88 6.35 -10.98 -20.54
C PRO A 88 4.95 -10.92 -21.15
N GLN A 89 3.90 -11.32 -20.42
CA GLN A 89 2.54 -11.26 -20.92
C GLN A 89 2.03 -9.81 -20.92
N LEU A 90 1.76 -9.34 -22.12
CA LEU A 90 0.95 -8.16 -22.36
C LEU A 90 -0.47 -8.43 -21.85
N VAL A 91 -0.89 -7.70 -20.82
CA VAL A 91 -2.31 -7.54 -20.52
C VAL A 91 -2.88 -6.75 -21.69
N ALA A 92 -3.44 -7.46 -22.67
CA ALA A 92 -4.21 -6.85 -23.73
C ALA A 92 -5.40 -6.16 -23.08
N ASP A 93 -5.68 -4.93 -23.51
CA ASP A 93 -6.92 -4.23 -23.19
C ASP A 93 -8.06 -5.15 -23.63
N GLN A 94 -8.81 -5.70 -22.69
CA GLN A 94 -10.13 -6.24 -22.98
C GLN A 94 -11.09 -5.06 -22.83
N ASP A 95 -11.19 -4.30 -23.93
CA ASP A 95 -12.15 -3.24 -24.27
C ASP A 95 -12.35 -2.06 -23.30
#